data_AF-D6KGT4-F1
#
_entry.id   AF-D6KGT4-F1
#
_cell.length_a   1.000
_cell.length_b   1.000
_cell.length_c   1.000
_cell.angle_alpha   90.00
_cell.angle_beta   90.00
_cell.angle_gamma   90.00
#
_symmetry.space_group_name_H-M   'P 1'
#
loop_
_entity.id
_entity.type
_entity.pdbx_description
1 polymer ?
#
loop_
_entity_poly.entity_id
_entity_poly.type
_entity_poly.pdbx_seq_one_letter_code
_entity_poly.pdbx_strand_id
1 'polypeptide(L)'
;MPGRLNDVEFREAPYCPAQETGPRTNGEAVGHVQPGDLPERATLGVEEEFILLDRRTRRPVPRGDQVLETGRPDLGAGHLVPEISQSMIETVSRVCVTATELQRELTRLRRGAARA
;
A
#
# COMPACT_ATOMS: atom_id res chain seq x y z
N MET A 1 0.27 37.72 -12.66
CA MET A 1 1.23 37.46 -11.58
C MET A 1 1.37 35.95 -11.42
N PRO A 2 2.51 35.31 -11.74
CA PRO A 2 2.71 33.89 -11.44
C PRO A 2 3.35 33.75 -10.05
N GLY A 3 2.62 33.18 -9.10
CA GLY A 3 3.15 32.78 -7.80
C GLY A 3 3.78 31.39 -7.89
N ARG A 4 5.03 31.25 -7.46
CA ARG A 4 5.73 29.98 -7.29
C ARG A 4 5.05 29.14 -6.22
N LEU A 5 4.72 27.90 -6.54
CA LEU A 5 4.46 26.83 -5.58
C LEU A 5 5.80 26.18 -5.26
N ASN A 6 6.45 26.62 -4.19
CA ASN A 6 7.57 25.90 -3.55
C ASN A 6 7.68 26.44 -2.13
N ASP A 7 6.76 26.02 -1.26
CA ASP A 7 6.88 26.15 0.20
C ASP A 7 6.00 25.07 0.85
N VAL A 8 6.48 23.82 0.82
CA VAL A 8 5.96 22.76 1.70
C VAL A 8 7.13 22.33 2.58
N GLU A 9 7.16 22.86 3.79
CA GLU A 9 8.12 22.49 4.83
C GLU A 9 7.61 21.20 5.50
N PHE A 10 8.32 20.09 5.30
CA PHE A 10 8.06 18.84 6.01
C PHE A 10 8.63 18.97 7.43
N ARG A 11 7.75 19.04 8.44
CA ARG A 11 8.15 18.89 9.84
C ARG A 11 8.16 17.41 10.23
N GLU A 12 9.30 16.92 10.71
CA GLU A 12 9.39 15.61 11.35
C GLU A 12 8.58 15.58 12.65
N ALA A 13 7.79 14.52 12.84
CA ALA A 13 7.07 14.27 14.09
C ALA A 13 8.03 13.62 15.12
N PRO A 14 7.91 13.96 16.41
CA PRO A 14 8.79 13.40 17.44
C PRO A 14 8.53 11.91 17.66
N TYR A 15 9.63 11.16 17.78
CA TYR A 15 9.66 9.73 18.12
C TYR A 15 9.01 9.46 19.48
N CYS A 16 8.11 8.47 19.52
CA CYS A 16 7.46 8.00 20.74
C CYS A 16 8.06 6.63 21.12
N PRO A 17 8.78 6.49 22.26
CA PRO A 17 9.39 5.22 22.62
C PRO A 17 8.32 4.23 23.13
N ALA A 18 8.45 2.97 22.73
CA ALA A 18 7.58 1.89 23.18
C ALA A 18 7.81 1.59 24.68
N GLN A 19 6.72 1.53 25.46
CA GLN A 19 6.76 1.13 26.87
C GLN A 19 6.71 -0.40 26.95
N GLU A 20 7.83 -1.03 27.30
CA GLU A 20 7.85 -2.45 27.69
C GLU A 20 7.74 -2.56 29.21
N THR A 21 6.66 -3.17 29.73
CA THR A 21 6.69 -4.16 30.83
C THR A 21 5.28 -4.68 31.14
N GLY A 22 5.04 -5.95 30.84
CA GLY A 22 3.90 -6.74 31.33
C GLY A 22 4.18 -8.23 31.10
N PRO A 23 3.83 -9.14 32.04
CA PRO A 23 4.25 -10.54 31.96
C PRO A 23 3.51 -11.26 30.82
N ARG A 24 4.26 -11.85 29.88
CA ARG A 24 3.71 -12.63 28.77
C ARG A 24 3.51 -14.09 29.22
N THR A 25 2.27 -14.55 29.19
CA THR A 25 1.91 -15.97 29.31
C THR A 25 2.21 -16.73 28.01
N ASN A 26 2.61 -17.99 28.15
CA ASN A 26 3.01 -18.94 27.10
C ASN A 26 2.17 -18.87 25.81
N GLY A 27 2.79 -18.32 24.77
CA GLY A 27 2.36 -18.42 23.37
C GLY A 27 3.60 -18.69 22.54
N GLU A 28 3.50 -19.64 21.62
CA GLU A 28 4.53 -20.16 20.71
C GLU A 28 5.53 -19.07 20.27
N ALA A 29 6.82 -19.30 20.55
CA ALA A 29 7.86 -18.31 20.36
C ALA A 29 7.98 -17.95 18.88
N VAL A 30 7.42 -16.80 18.50
CA VAL A 30 7.76 -16.13 17.24
C VAL A 30 9.27 -15.86 17.32
N GLY A 31 10.04 -16.59 16.51
CA GLY A 31 11.50 -16.54 16.55
C GLY A 31 11.99 -15.11 16.51
N HIS A 32 12.78 -14.71 17.52
CA HIS A 32 13.40 -13.41 17.55
C HIS A 32 14.48 -13.35 16.47
N VAL A 33 14.15 -12.76 15.31
CA VAL A 33 15.09 -12.50 14.22
C VAL A 33 16.20 -11.60 14.77
N GLN A 34 17.42 -12.09 14.85
CA GLN A 34 18.57 -11.28 15.25
C GLN A 34 18.92 -10.29 14.12
N PRO A 35 19.56 -9.14 14.40
CA PRO A 35 20.09 -8.20 13.41
C PRO A 35 21.21 -8.75 12.48
N GLY A 36 21.17 -10.04 12.15
CA GLY A 36 22.03 -10.77 11.21
C GLY A 36 21.35 -11.95 10.52
N ASP A 37 20.08 -12.25 10.83
CA ASP A 37 19.30 -13.37 10.23
C ASP A 37 18.50 -12.94 8.99
N LEU A 38 18.78 -11.76 8.42
CA LEU A 38 18.11 -11.33 7.20
C LEU A 38 18.55 -12.23 6.04
N PRO A 39 17.62 -12.59 5.13
CA PRO A 39 18.01 -13.30 3.92
C PRO A 39 19.12 -12.52 3.20
N GLU A 40 20.09 -13.24 2.63
CA GLU A 40 21.23 -12.67 1.89
C GLU A 40 20.79 -11.65 0.81
N ARG A 41 19.52 -11.75 0.38
CA ARG A 41 18.83 -10.73 -0.42
C ARG A 41 17.47 -10.39 0.18
N ALA A 42 17.23 -9.09 0.37
CA ALA A 42 15.92 -8.58 0.72
C ALA A 42 14.91 -8.79 -0.42
N THR A 43 13.65 -9.02 -0.05
CA THR A 43 12.51 -9.02 -0.96
C THR A 43 11.63 -7.80 -0.67
N LEU A 44 10.84 -7.38 -1.65
CA LEU A 44 9.91 -6.26 -1.51
C LEU A 44 8.50 -6.65 -1.94
N GLY A 45 7.52 -6.32 -1.11
CA GLY A 45 6.10 -6.23 -1.47
C GLY A 45 5.62 -4.82 -1.18
N VAL A 46 4.75 -4.29 -2.02
CA VAL A 46 4.14 -2.96 -1.90
C VAL A 46 2.64 -3.09 -2.04
N GLU A 47 1.94 -2.42 -1.15
CA GLU A 47 0.51 -2.14 -1.20
C GLU A 47 0.33 -0.66 -1.58
N GLU A 48 -0.59 -0.38 -2.50
CA GLU A 48 -0.96 0.99 -2.86
C GLU A 48 -2.46 1.18 -2.70
N GLU A 49 -2.84 2.09 -1.80
CA GLU A 49 -4.23 2.47 -1.56
C GLU A 49 -4.60 3.70 -2.42
N PHE A 50 -5.76 3.63 -3.07
CA PHE A 50 -6.27 4.69 -3.92
C PHE A 50 -7.64 5.15 -3.47
N ILE A 51 -7.86 6.46 -3.46
CA ILE A 51 -9.19 7.05 -3.29
C ILE A 51 -9.84 7.24 -4.66
N LEU A 52 -11.05 6.71 -4.81
CA LEU A 52 -11.90 6.87 -5.98
C LEU A 52 -12.58 8.23 -5.95
N LEU A 53 -12.34 9.05 -6.98
CA LEU A 53 -12.89 10.41 -7.07
C LEU A 53 -13.88 10.53 -8.23
N ASP A 54 -14.99 11.23 -8.01
CA ASP A 54 -15.82 11.73 -9.10
C ASP A 54 -15.02 12.74 -9.93
N ARG A 55 -14.89 12.50 -11.24
CA ARG A 55 -14.02 13.28 -12.13
C ARG A 55 -14.37 14.77 -12.18
N ARG A 56 -15.64 15.12 -12.03
CA ARG A 56 -16.15 16.50 -12.17
C ARG A 56 -16.02 17.26 -10.86
N THR A 57 -16.41 16.64 -9.76
CA THR A 57 -16.48 17.28 -8.43
C THR A 57 -15.22 17.08 -7.59
N ARG A 58 -14.38 16.11 -7.95
CA ARG A 58 -13.16 15.69 -7.22
C ARG A 58 -13.45 15.24 -5.78
N ARG A 59 -14.68 14.81 -5.50
CA ARG A 59 -15.08 14.25 -4.20
C ARG A 59 -14.94 12.73 -4.21
N PRO A 60 -14.63 12.10 -3.05
CA PRO A 60 -14.67 10.65 -2.92
C PRO A 60 -16.02 10.08 -3.31
N VAL A 61 -16.02 8.95 -4.03
CA VAL A 61 -17.24 8.28 -4.49
C VAL A 61 -17.21 6.80 -4.07
N PRO A 62 -18.28 6.26 -3.45
CA PRO A 62 -18.31 4.90 -2.94
C PRO A 62 -18.54 3.89 -4.07
N ARG A 63 -17.51 3.66 -4.90
CA ARG A 63 -17.55 2.76 -6.06
C ARG A 63 -16.52 1.64 -5.99
N GLY A 64 -15.97 1.36 -4.81
CA GLY A 64 -14.98 0.30 -4.60
C GLY A 64 -15.42 -1.02 -5.21
N ASP A 65 -16.61 -1.51 -4.85
CA ASP A 65 -17.13 -2.79 -5.34
C ASP A 65 -17.22 -2.87 -6.87
N GLN A 66 -17.58 -1.77 -7.54
CA GLN A 66 -17.67 -1.72 -9.01
C GLN A 66 -16.29 -1.82 -9.67
N VAL A 67 -15.28 -1.15 -9.08
CA VAL A 67 -13.89 -1.23 -9.53
C VAL A 67 -13.34 -2.63 -9.31
N LEU A 68 -13.65 -3.26 -8.18
CA LEU A 68 -13.25 -4.64 -7.90
C LEU A 68 -13.88 -5.63 -8.89
N GLU A 69 -15.19 -5.52 -9.13
CA GLU A 69 -15.91 -6.38 -10.08
C GLU A 69 -15.32 -6.28 -11.49
N THR A 70 -15.01 -5.06 -11.95
CA THR A 70 -14.49 -4.81 -13.30
C THR A 70 -13.00 -5.16 -13.44
N GLY A 71 -12.18 -4.85 -12.43
CA GLY A 71 -10.73 -4.97 -12.50
C GLY A 71 -10.17 -6.35 -12.17
N ARG A 72 -10.84 -7.12 -11.30
CA ARG A 72 -10.35 -8.44 -10.85
C ARG A 72 -10.19 -9.48 -11.96
N PRO A 73 -11.03 -9.54 -13.00
CA PRO A 73 -10.80 -10.46 -14.12
C PRO A 73 -9.44 -10.27 -14.81
N ASP A 74 -8.90 -9.03 -14.85
CA ASP A 74 -7.58 -8.71 -15.45
C ASP A 74 -6.45 -8.81 -14.43
N LEU A 75 -6.65 -8.27 -13.22
CA LEU A 75 -5.59 -8.14 -12.22
C LEU A 75 -5.46 -9.33 -11.27
N GLY A 76 -6.54 -10.06 -11.01
CA GLY A 76 -6.64 -11.11 -10.00
C GLY A 76 -7.13 -10.59 -8.65
N ALA A 77 -7.93 -11.41 -7.95
CA ALA A 77 -8.57 -11.05 -6.69
C ALA A 77 -7.60 -10.77 -5.52
N GLY A 78 -6.38 -11.33 -5.57
CA GLY A 78 -5.34 -11.09 -4.57
C GLY A 78 -4.47 -9.85 -4.86
N HIS A 79 -4.65 -9.20 -6.02
CA HIS A 79 -3.88 -8.03 -6.44
C HIS A 79 -4.70 -6.74 -6.51
N LEU A 80 -6.03 -6.87 -6.41
CA LEU A 80 -6.99 -5.76 -6.34
C LEU A 80 -8.04 -6.11 -5.29
N VAL A 81 -7.96 -5.44 -4.14
CA VAL A 81 -8.69 -5.78 -2.91
C VAL A 81 -9.51 -4.59 -2.39
N PRO A 82 -10.62 -4.84 -1.67
CA PRO A 82 -11.35 -3.77 -1.00
C PRO A 82 -10.52 -3.18 0.13
N GLU A 83 -10.82 -1.93 0.49
CA GLU A 83 -10.27 -1.26 1.67
C GLU A 83 -11.41 -0.84 2.62
N ILE A 84 -11.09 -0.39 3.84
CA ILE A 84 -12.07 -0.01 4.88
C ILE A 84 -13.14 0.95 4.33
N SER A 85 -12.76 1.89 3.49
CA SER A 85 -13.67 2.84 2.84
C SER A 85 -14.18 2.29 1.51
N GLN A 86 -15.50 2.33 1.29
CA GLN A 86 -16.09 2.03 -0.03
C GLN A 86 -15.65 2.99 -1.14
N SER A 87 -15.02 4.12 -0.79
CA SER A 87 -14.42 5.05 -1.75
C SER A 87 -12.94 4.75 -2.00
N MET A 88 -12.43 3.62 -1.55
CA MET A 88 -11.04 3.21 -1.71
C MET A 88 -10.92 1.80 -2.26
N ILE A 89 -9.79 1.55 -2.89
CA ILE A 89 -9.32 0.22 -3.31
C ILE A 89 -7.82 0.15 -3.04
N GLU A 90 -7.32 -1.06 -2.86
CA GLU A 90 -5.89 -1.31 -2.71
C GLU A 90 -5.40 -2.24 -3.84
N THR A 91 -4.20 -1.96 -4.35
CA THR A 91 -3.46 -2.92 -5.18
C THR A 91 -2.30 -3.51 -4.41
N VAL A 92 -2.16 -4.84 -4.47
CA VAL A 92 -1.13 -5.59 -3.76
C VAL A 92 -0.14 -6.16 -4.79
N SER A 93 1.13 -5.76 -4.72
CA SER A 93 2.17 -6.33 -5.58
C SER A 93 2.51 -7.76 -5.18
N ARG A 94 2.93 -8.59 -6.14
CA ARG A 94 3.68 -9.81 -5.81
C ARG A 94 5.00 -9.46 -5.11
N VAL A 95 5.56 -10.41 -4.35
CA VAL A 95 6.91 -10.30 -3.80
C VAL A 95 7.93 -10.22 -4.94
N CYS A 96 8.76 -9.18 -4.92
CA CYS A 96 9.78 -8.87 -5.93
C CYS A 96 11.18 -8.95 -5.32
N VAL A 97 12.18 -9.34 -6.14
CA VAL A 97 13.59 -9.42 -5.71
C VAL A 97 14.44 -8.27 -6.24
N THR A 98 13.91 -7.47 -7.18
CA THR A 98 14.59 -6.28 -7.72
C THR A 98 13.64 -5.09 -7.84
N ALA A 99 14.19 -3.88 -7.76
CA ALA A 99 13.44 -2.65 -7.99
C ALA A 99 12.81 -2.59 -9.40
N THR A 100 13.47 -3.15 -10.41
CA THR A 100 12.95 -3.21 -11.78
C THR A 100 11.75 -4.14 -11.90
N GLU A 101 11.75 -5.28 -11.20
CA GLU A 101 10.57 -6.15 -11.11
C GLU A 101 9.41 -5.44 -10.42
N LEU A 102 9.68 -4.78 -9.29
CA LEU A 102 8.68 -4.02 -8.56
C LEU A 102 8.08 -2.91 -9.43
N GLN A 103 8.92 -2.15 -10.13
CA GLN A 103 8.47 -1.07 -11.01
C GLN A 103 7.56 -1.58 -12.14
N ARG A 104 7.88 -2.73 -12.73
CA ARG A 104 7.02 -3.37 -13.73
C ARG A 104 5.70 -3.82 -13.13
N GLU A 105 5.73 -4.41 -11.94
CA GLU A 105 4.54 -4.90 -11.25
C GLU A 105 3.59 -3.75 -10.87
N LEU A 106 4.11 -2.70 -10.23
CA LEU A 106 3.31 -1.51 -9.89
C LEU A 106 2.74 -0.83 -11.14
N THR A 107 3.51 -0.78 -12.24
CA THR A 107 3.00 -0.23 -13.50
C THR A 107 1.86 -1.06 -14.07
N ARG A 108 1.95 -2.40 -14.00
CA ARG A 108 0.87 -3.32 -14.41
C ARG A 108 -0.38 -3.09 -13.57
N LEU A 109 -0.25 -3.08 -12.26
CA LEU A 109 -1.35 -2.93 -11.30
C LEU A 109 -2.05 -1.57 -11.45
N ARG A 110 -1.31 -0.46 -11.42
CA ARG A 110 -1.86 0.89 -11.60
C ARG A 110 -2.61 1.03 -12.92
N ARG A 111 -2.07 0.46 -14.01
CA ARG A 111 -2.73 0.50 -15.33
C ARG A 111 -4.01 -0.34 -15.36
N GLY A 112 -4.03 -1.51 -14.71
CA GLY A 112 -5.25 -2.31 -14.63
C GLY A 112 -6.31 -1.64 -13.77
N ALA A 113 -5.93 -1.14 -12.59
CA ALA A 113 -6.84 -0.46 -11.67
C ALA A 113 -7.44 0.81 -12.30
N ALA A 114 -6.66 1.56 -13.10
CA ALA A 114 -7.14 2.74 -13.81
C ALA A 114 -8.06 2.44 -15.01
N ARG A 115 -8.09 1.19 -15.51
CA ARG A 115 -8.98 0.76 -16.61
C ARG A 115 -10.29 0.15 -16.11
N ALA A 116 -10.34 -0.27 -14.85
CA ALA A 116 -11.54 -0.74 -14.17
C ALA A 116 -12.54 0.41 -13.97
#